data_AF-A0AD74-F1
#
_entry.id   AF-A0AD74-F1
#
_cell.length_a   1.000
_cell.length_b   1.000
_cell.length_c   1.000
_cell.angle_alpha   90.00
_cell.angle_beta   90.00
_cell.angle_gamma   90.00
#
_symmetry.space_group_name_H-M   'P 1'
#
loop_
_entity.id
_entity.type
_entity.pdbx_description
1 polymer ?
#
loop_
_entity_poly.entity_id
_entity_poly.type
_entity_poly.pdbx_seq_one_letter_code
_entity_poly.pdbx_strand_id
1 'polypeptide(L)'
;MIRARRQRAERRLLMAVESDVLDELHRLRNRVPQLTGSLAATVDGLVLAHDAPGTEPEGLAALTAAALGVAHRMADATARGGFRELLLRGAEGYVATYAAGPAAVLTLLADGRVNVGRLHLEGRRSGARIGELVEARIGPERGRPPSAEHVAALPADAQRPIGTLPVRTPQRPTHRPTPQTGGHRRPT
;
A
#
# COMPACT_ATOMS: atom_id res chain seq x y z
N MET A 1 8.60 14.98 -38.59
CA MET A 1 7.30 14.26 -38.69
C MET A 1 7.21 12.98 -37.85
N ILE A 2 8.27 12.16 -37.74
CA ILE A 2 8.25 10.87 -37.04
C ILE A 2 8.02 11.00 -35.51
N ARG A 3 8.65 11.98 -34.84
CA ARG A 3 8.48 12.22 -33.38
C ARG A 3 7.04 12.56 -32.97
N ALA A 4 6.32 13.35 -33.76
CA ALA A 4 4.94 13.74 -33.46
C ALA A 4 3.93 12.59 -33.59
N ARG A 5 4.18 11.64 -34.52
CA ARG A 5 3.33 10.43 -34.66
C ARG A 5 3.56 9.45 -33.52
N ARG A 6 4.82 9.29 -33.10
CA ARG A 6 5.19 8.44 -31.95
C ARG A 6 4.56 8.92 -30.64
N GLN A 7 4.66 10.22 -30.33
CA GLN A 7 4.03 10.81 -29.13
C GLN A 7 2.51 10.64 -29.10
N ARG A 8 1.83 10.77 -30.24
CA ARG A 8 0.37 10.56 -30.31
C ARG A 8 -0.01 9.10 -30.07
N ALA A 9 0.77 8.16 -30.60
CA ALA A 9 0.55 6.73 -30.37
C ALA A 9 0.81 6.36 -28.90
N GLU A 10 1.89 6.85 -28.31
CA GLU A 10 2.22 6.64 -26.89
C GLU A 10 1.15 7.23 -25.96
N ARG A 11 0.67 8.45 -26.24
CA ARG A 11 -0.38 9.08 -25.44
C ARG A 11 -1.72 8.36 -25.55
N ARG A 12 -2.06 7.86 -26.75
CA ARG A 12 -3.25 7.02 -26.95
C ARG A 12 -3.15 5.69 -26.21
N LEU A 13 -1.94 5.13 -26.12
CA LEU A 13 -1.67 3.90 -25.41
C LEU A 13 -1.86 4.07 -23.90
N LEU A 14 -1.32 5.15 -23.33
CA LEU A 14 -1.48 5.52 -21.92
C LEU A 14 -2.95 5.71 -21.56
N MET A 15 -3.70 6.46 -22.37
CA MET A 15 -5.14 6.68 -22.17
C MET A 15 -5.96 5.39 -22.23
N ALA A 16 -5.55 4.43 -23.08
CA ALA A 16 -6.21 3.12 -23.13
C ALA A 16 -5.93 2.30 -21.85
N VAL A 17 -4.70 2.31 -21.33
CA VAL A 17 -4.37 1.65 -20.05
C VAL A 17 -5.17 2.26 -18.91
N GLU A 18 -5.20 3.59 -18.82
CA GLU A 18 -5.97 4.31 -17.80
C GLU A 18 -7.45 3.91 -17.84
N SER A 19 -8.07 3.92 -19.02
CA SER A 19 -9.48 3.53 -19.19
C SER A 19 -9.75 2.08 -18.81
N ASP A 20 -8.93 1.13 -19.28
CA ASP A 20 -9.12 -0.30 -19.01
C ASP A 20 -8.92 -0.62 -17.51
N VAL A 21 -7.96 0.04 -16.86
CA VAL A 21 -7.70 -0.11 -15.43
C VAL A 21 -8.85 0.50 -14.63
N LEU A 22 -9.31 1.71 -15.00
CA LEU A 22 -10.45 2.36 -14.34
C LEU A 22 -11.73 1.51 -14.42
N ASP A 23 -11.98 0.89 -15.58
CA ASP A 23 -13.10 -0.04 -15.74
C ASP A 23 -13.01 -1.25 -14.80
N GLU A 24 -11.81 -1.80 -14.58
CA GLU A 24 -11.63 -2.89 -13.61
C GLU A 24 -11.84 -2.41 -12.17
N LEU A 25 -11.41 -1.19 -11.82
CA LEU A 25 -11.67 -0.59 -10.50
C LEU A 25 -13.18 -0.45 -10.25
N HIS A 26 -13.95 0.04 -11.22
CA HIS A 26 -15.40 0.11 -11.12
C HIS A 26 -16.05 -1.27 -10.97
N ARG A 27 -15.58 -2.28 -11.71
CA ARG A 27 -16.08 -3.66 -11.55
C ARG A 27 -15.75 -4.21 -10.17
N LEU A 28 -14.58 -3.90 -9.62
CA LEU A 28 -14.19 -4.30 -8.27
C LEU A 28 -15.09 -3.66 -7.21
N ARG A 29 -15.40 -2.37 -7.34
CA ARG A 29 -16.36 -1.66 -6.47
C ARG A 29 -17.73 -2.33 -6.44
N ASN A 30 -18.21 -2.80 -7.59
CA ASN A 30 -19.46 -3.55 -7.68
C ASN A 30 -19.39 -4.93 -7.01
N ARG A 31 -18.22 -5.58 -7.04
CA ARG A 31 -18.00 -6.88 -6.38
C ARG A 31 -17.72 -6.77 -4.89
N VAL A 32 -17.34 -5.61 -4.37
CA VAL A 32 -17.09 -5.37 -2.94
C VAL A 32 -17.75 -4.06 -2.51
N PRO A 33 -19.05 -4.07 -2.13
CA PRO A 33 -19.81 -2.86 -1.85
C PRO A 33 -19.27 -2.00 -0.69
N GLN A 34 -18.50 -2.58 0.24
CA GLN A 34 -17.87 -1.87 1.37
C GLN A 34 -16.54 -1.18 0.99
N LEU A 35 -16.10 -1.26 -0.27
CA LEU A 35 -15.00 -0.44 -0.73
C LEU A 35 -15.42 1.03 -0.69
N THR A 36 -14.56 1.86 -0.13
CA THR A 36 -14.70 3.32 -0.08
C THR A 36 -13.76 4.00 -1.07
N GLY A 37 -12.67 3.33 -1.47
CA GLY A 37 -11.79 3.80 -2.54
C GLY A 37 -10.93 2.68 -3.14
N SER A 38 -10.39 2.93 -4.32
CA SER A 38 -9.43 2.06 -5.00
C SER A 38 -8.49 2.89 -5.87
N LEU A 39 -7.24 2.43 -5.98
CA LEU A 39 -6.16 3.10 -6.69
C LEU A 39 -5.28 2.03 -7.33
N ALA A 40 -5.00 2.19 -8.62
CA ALA A 40 -3.92 1.49 -9.30
C ALA A 40 -2.78 2.47 -9.52
N ALA A 41 -1.57 2.07 -9.15
CA ALA A 41 -0.36 2.88 -9.30
C ALA A 41 0.82 2.03 -9.75
N THR A 42 1.89 2.67 -10.24
CA THR A 42 3.17 2.01 -10.41
C THR A 42 3.82 1.74 -9.06
N VAL A 43 4.80 0.82 -9.02
CA VAL A 43 5.60 0.57 -7.82
C VAL A 43 6.39 1.80 -7.34
N ASP A 44 6.63 2.77 -8.23
CA ASP A 44 7.30 4.04 -7.93
C ASP A 44 6.33 5.14 -7.45
N GLY A 45 5.03 4.85 -7.35
CA GLY A 45 4.02 5.79 -6.83
C GLY A 45 3.41 6.72 -7.88
N LEU A 46 3.44 6.35 -9.17
CA LEU A 46 2.73 7.10 -10.21
C LEU A 46 1.32 6.54 -10.39
N VAL A 47 0.30 7.40 -10.39
CA VAL A 47 -1.11 7.00 -10.56
C VAL A 47 -1.33 6.46 -11.98
N LEU A 48 -1.96 5.28 -12.06
CA LEU A 48 -2.42 4.68 -13.32
C LEU A 48 -3.92 4.93 -13.54
N ALA A 49 -4.72 4.75 -12.49
CA ALA A 49 -6.15 5.08 -12.44
C ALA A 49 -6.62 5.08 -10.98
N HIS A 50 -7.71 5.79 -10.67
CA HIS A 50 -8.27 5.83 -9.32
C HIS A 50 -9.81 5.93 -9.32
N ASP A 51 -10.43 5.32 -8.32
CA ASP A 51 -11.82 5.51 -7.91
C ASP A 51 -11.83 5.60 -6.37
N ALA A 52 -11.41 6.76 -5.85
CA ALA A 52 -11.23 7.01 -4.42
C ALA A 52 -11.71 8.42 -4.06
N PRO A 53 -13.04 8.62 -3.93
CA PRO A 53 -13.62 9.92 -3.65
C PRO A 53 -13.10 10.50 -2.33
N GLY A 54 -12.78 11.80 -2.33
CA GLY A 54 -12.31 12.49 -1.13
C GLY A 54 -10.88 12.16 -0.69
N THR A 55 -10.13 11.42 -1.52
CA THR A 55 -8.69 11.17 -1.32
C THR A 55 -7.87 11.92 -2.37
N GLU A 56 -6.62 12.22 -2.04
CA GLU A 56 -5.65 12.77 -2.99
C GLU A 56 -4.86 11.58 -3.60
N PRO A 57 -5.10 11.23 -4.88
CA PRO A 57 -4.58 9.99 -5.47
C PRO A 57 -3.05 9.90 -5.49
N GLU A 58 -2.38 11.03 -5.77
CA GLU A 58 -0.93 11.11 -5.88
C GLU A 58 -0.24 10.83 -4.54
N GLY A 59 -0.73 11.41 -3.44
CA GLY A 59 -0.23 11.12 -2.10
C GLY A 59 -0.55 9.71 -1.63
N LEU A 60 -1.72 9.17 -1.98
CA LEU A 60 -2.03 7.76 -1.70
C LEU A 60 -1.09 6.81 -2.49
N ALA A 61 -0.75 7.14 -3.73
CA ALA A 61 0.21 6.39 -4.53
C ALA A 61 1.63 6.46 -3.95
N ALA A 62 2.08 7.65 -3.55
CA ALA A 62 3.38 7.85 -2.91
C ALA A 62 3.49 7.08 -1.58
N LEU A 63 2.47 7.15 -0.73
CA LEU A 63 2.41 6.39 0.53
C LEU A 63 2.39 4.87 0.27
N THR A 64 1.66 4.42 -0.76
CA THR A 64 1.65 3.02 -1.18
C THR A 64 3.05 2.56 -1.59
N ALA A 65 3.76 3.34 -2.41
CA ALA A 65 5.12 3.02 -2.85
C ALA A 65 6.11 2.95 -1.67
N ALA A 66 6.03 3.90 -0.74
CA ALA A 66 6.82 3.89 0.49
C ALA A 66 6.53 2.64 1.36
N ALA A 67 5.25 2.32 1.55
CA ALA A 67 4.82 1.13 2.31
C ALA A 67 5.29 -0.17 1.63
N LEU A 68 5.26 -0.22 0.30
CA LEU A 68 5.74 -1.35 -0.48
C LEU A 68 7.24 -1.58 -0.28
N GLY A 69 8.04 -0.51 -0.25
CA GLY A 69 9.48 -0.60 0.05
C GLY A 69 9.77 -1.17 1.46
N VAL A 70 8.96 -0.78 2.45
CA VAL A 70 9.04 -1.37 3.81
C VAL A 70 8.61 -2.84 3.80
N ALA A 71 7.50 -3.16 3.13
CA ALA A 71 6.95 -4.51 3.07
C ALA A 71 7.93 -5.50 2.42
N HIS A 72 8.61 -5.11 1.33
CA HIS A 72 9.64 -5.92 0.70
C HIS A 72 10.80 -6.21 1.67
N ARG A 73 11.33 -5.16 2.33
CA ARG A 73 12.41 -5.35 3.32
C ARG A 73 11.99 -6.25 4.48
N MET A 74 10.76 -6.11 4.96
CA MET A 74 10.22 -6.99 5.99
C MET A 74 10.13 -8.43 5.51
N ALA A 75 9.63 -8.66 4.30
CA ALA A 75 9.49 -10.00 3.73
C ALA A 75 10.87 -10.68 3.53
N ASP A 76 11.86 -9.94 3.05
CA ASP A 76 13.24 -10.39 2.92
C ASP A 76 13.85 -10.72 4.29
N ALA A 77 13.78 -9.77 5.24
CA ALA A 77 14.36 -9.94 6.57
C ALA A 77 13.73 -11.07 7.39
N THR A 78 12.49 -11.43 7.07
CA THR A 78 11.76 -12.54 7.72
C THR A 78 11.78 -13.82 6.89
N ALA A 79 12.44 -13.85 5.73
CA ALA A 79 12.46 -14.96 4.79
C ALA A 79 11.05 -15.46 4.40
N ARG A 80 10.12 -14.54 4.13
CA ARG A 80 8.75 -14.84 3.65
C ARG A 80 8.60 -14.78 2.12
N GLY A 81 9.69 -14.54 1.39
CA GLY A 81 9.69 -14.46 -0.07
C GLY A 81 9.20 -13.09 -0.57
N GLY A 82 8.80 -13.02 -1.84
CA GLY A 82 8.38 -11.77 -2.47
C GLY A 82 7.06 -11.21 -1.92
N PHE A 83 6.90 -9.89 -2.01
CA PHE A 83 5.65 -9.21 -1.65
C PHE A 83 4.47 -9.75 -2.46
N ARG A 84 3.35 -10.00 -1.77
CA ARG A 84 2.09 -10.43 -2.41
C ARG A 84 0.98 -9.46 -2.09
N GLU A 85 0.82 -9.14 -0.81
CA GLU A 85 -0.18 -8.23 -0.31
C GLU A 85 0.20 -7.68 1.06
N LEU A 86 -0.39 -6.54 1.43
CA LEU A 86 -0.33 -5.92 2.75
C LEU A 86 -1.73 -5.50 3.16
N LEU A 87 -2.09 -5.76 4.41
CA LEU A 87 -3.35 -5.33 5.01
C LEU A 87 -3.06 -4.48 6.24
N LEU A 88 -3.61 -3.28 6.27
CA LEU A 88 -3.60 -2.37 7.40
C LEU A 88 -5.02 -2.25 7.93
N ARG A 89 -5.20 -2.50 9.23
CA ARG A 89 -6.46 -2.27 9.96
C ARG A 89 -6.33 -0.97 10.77
N GLY A 90 -7.12 0.03 10.40
CA GLY A 90 -7.30 1.25 11.18
C GLY A 90 -8.56 1.20 12.05
N ALA A 91 -8.76 2.18 12.92
CA ALA A 91 -9.97 2.29 13.73
C ALA A 91 -11.25 2.34 12.86
N GLU A 92 -11.16 3.04 11.73
CA GLU A 92 -12.32 3.34 10.87
C GLU A 92 -12.46 2.44 9.63
N GLY A 93 -11.53 1.51 9.40
CA GLY A 93 -11.52 0.77 8.14
C GLY A 93 -10.28 -0.06 7.88
N TYR A 94 -10.09 -0.40 6.62
CA TYR A 94 -8.95 -1.16 6.12
C TYR A 94 -8.30 -0.47 4.93
N VAL A 95 -6.98 -0.60 4.83
CA VAL A 95 -6.21 -0.34 3.61
C VAL A 95 -5.58 -1.66 3.20
N ALA A 96 -5.85 -2.13 1.99
CA ALA A 96 -5.30 -3.38 1.47
C ALA A 96 -4.58 -3.13 0.15
N THR A 97 -3.32 -3.55 0.06
CA THR A 97 -2.47 -3.35 -1.10
C THR A 97 -2.08 -4.70 -1.68
N TYR A 98 -2.23 -4.89 -2.98
CA TYR A 98 -1.99 -6.15 -3.70
C TYR A 98 -1.02 -5.91 -4.85
N ALA A 99 -0.08 -6.84 -5.05
CA ALA A 99 0.77 -6.81 -6.24
C ALA A 99 -0.07 -6.96 -7.51
N ALA A 100 0.20 -6.11 -8.52
CA ALA A 100 -0.47 -6.12 -9.82
C ALA A 100 0.58 -6.27 -10.93
N GLY A 101 1.17 -7.46 -11.02
CA GLY A 101 2.34 -7.71 -11.87
C GLY A 101 3.63 -7.08 -11.30
N PRO A 102 4.71 -6.99 -12.11
CA PRO A 102 6.01 -6.51 -11.63
C PRO A 102 6.13 -4.98 -11.53
N ALA A 103 5.27 -4.24 -12.25
CA ALA A 103 5.40 -2.79 -12.40
C ALA A 103 4.27 -1.98 -11.74
N ALA A 104 3.23 -2.65 -11.24
CA ALA A 104 2.05 -1.97 -10.69
C ALA A 104 1.56 -2.61 -9.39
N VAL A 105 0.73 -1.84 -8.69
CA VAL A 105 0.14 -2.17 -7.40
C VAL A 105 -1.31 -1.67 -7.34
N LEU A 106 -2.18 -2.45 -6.71
CA LEU A 106 -3.57 -2.11 -6.43
C LEU A 106 -3.74 -1.82 -4.94
N THR A 107 -4.18 -0.62 -4.57
CA THR A 107 -4.52 -0.24 -3.19
C THR A 107 -6.02 -0.03 -3.06
N LEU A 108 -6.61 -0.62 -2.03
CA LEU A 108 -8.04 -0.62 -1.73
C LEU A 108 -8.27 0.01 -0.36
N LEU A 109 -9.28 0.88 -0.27
CA LEU A 109 -9.79 1.44 0.97
C LEU A 109 -11.17 0.82 1.22
N ALA A 110 -11.40 0.34 2.43
CA ALA A 110 -12.65 -0.31 2.80
C ALA A 110 -13.13 0.13 4.18
N ASP A 111 -14.43 0.12 4.38
CA ASP A 111 -15.03 0.45 5.67
C ASP A 111 -14.73 -0.60 6.77
N GLY A 112 -15.11 -0.26 8.00
CA GLY A 112 -14.87 -1.08 9.18
C GLY A 112 -15.51 -2.48 9.17
N ARG A 113 -16.54 -2.69 8.34
CA ARG A 113 -17.43 -3.86 8.30
C ARG A 113 -17.20 -4.73 7.07
N VAL A 114 -16.22 -4.41 6.23
CA VAL A 114 -15.88 -5.21 5.04
C VAL A 114 -15.59 -6.66 5.42
N ASN A 115 -16.09 -7.59 4.61
CA ASN A 115 -15.65 -8.97 4.69
C ASN A 115 -14.21 -9.08 4.17
N VAL A 116 -13.25 -9.22 5.08
CA VAL A 116 -11.81 -9.27 4.76
C VAL A 116 -11.46 -10.42 3.82
N GLY A 117 -12.11 -11.58 3.96
CA GLY A 117 -11.93 -12.70 3.04
C GLY A 117 -12.34 -12.36 1.60
N ARG A 118 -13.49 -11.69 1.45
CA ARG A 118 -13.97 -11.19 0.15
C ARG A 118 -13.07 -10.09 -0.40
N LEU A 119 -12.57 -9.19 0.46
CA LEU A 119 -11.62 -8.13 0.08
C LEU A 119 -10.34 -8.73 -0.52
N HIS A 120 -9.77 -9.77 0.10
CA HIS A 120 -8.60 -10.46 -0.45
C HIS A 120 -8.92 -11.23 -1.73
N LEU A 121 -10.04 -11.95 -1.78
CA LEU A 121 -10.44 -12.71 -2.96
C LEU A 121 -10.53 -11.79 -4.19
N GLU A 122 -11.29 -10.71 -4.07
CA GLU A 122 -11.53 -9.79 -5.17
C GLU A 122 -10.32 -8.88 -5.44
N GLY A 123 -9.60 -8.45 -4.39
CA GLY A 123 -8.38 -7.67 -4.52
C GLY A 123 -7.27 -8.42 -5.28
N ARG A 124 -7.05 -9.71 -4.97
CA ARG A 124 -6.10 -10.55 -5.71
C ARG A 124 -6.52 -10.74 -7.18
N ARG A 125 -7.81 -10.98 -7.42
CA ARG A 125 -8.36 -11.14 -8.77
C ARG A 125 -8.19 -9.88 -9.61
N SER A 126 -8.54 -8.72 -9.07
CA SER A 126 -8.38 -7.43 -9.75
C SER A 126 -6.92 -7.05 -9.91
N GLY A 127 -6.07 -7.31 -8.90
CA GLY A 127 -4.63 -7.08 -9.00
C GLY A 127 -3.99 -7.86 -10.14
N ALA A 128 -4.31 -9.15 -10.26
CA ALA A 128 -3.86 -9.97 -11.40
C ALA A 128 -4.33 -9.40 -12.75
N ARG A 129 -5.62 -9.01 -12.84
CA ARG A 129 -6.19 -8.43 -14.06
C ARG A 129 -5.52 -7.10 -14.45
N ILE A 130 -5.28 -6.22 -13.49
CA ILE A 130 -4.58 -4.95 -13.71
C ILE A 130 -3.14 -5.21 -14.16
N GLY A 131 -2.47 -6.20 -13.58
CA GLY A 131 -1.15 -6.63 -14.02
C GLY A 131 -1.12 -7.00 -15.50
N GLU A 132 -2.08 -7.80 -15.97
CA GLU A 132 -2.23 -8.16 -17.39
C GLU A 132 -2.44 -6.93 -18.29
N LEU A 133 -3.31 -6.00 -17.88
CA LEU A 133 -3.61 -4.78 -18.63
C LEU A 133 -2.38 -3.88 -18.77
N VAL A 134 -1.60 -3.77 -17.69
CA VAL A 134 -0.38 -2.97 -17.64
C VAL A 134 0.73 -3.61 -18.48
N GLU A 135 0.99 -4.91 -18.33
CA GLU A 135 2.05 -5.62 -19.05
C GLU A 135 1.79 -5.65 -20.57
N ALA A 136 0.54 -5.82 -21.00
CA ALA A 136 0.16 -5.83 -22.41
C ALA A 136 0.45 -4.49 -23.15
N ARG A 137 0.74 -3.42 -22.41
CA ARG A 137 0.85 -2.05 -22.97
C ARG A 137 2.11 -1.30 -22.55
N ILE A 138 2.63 -1.60 -21.37
CA ILE A 138 3.88 -1.10 -20.82
C ILE A 138 4.85 -2.27 -20.95
N GLY A 139 5.47 -2.42 -22.12
CA GLY A 139 6.47 -3.48 -22.34
C GLY A 139 7.57 -3.46 -21.25
N PRO A 140 8.32 -4.58 -21.09
CA PRO A 140 9.15 -4.87 -19.91
C PRO A 140 10.24 -3.85 -19.57
N GLU A 141 10.51 -2.86 -20.43
CA GLU A 141 11.56 -1.85 -20.26
C GLU A 141 11.30 -0.83 -19.14
N ARG A 142 10.06 -0.73 -18.62
CA ARG A 142 9.75 0.10 -17.44
C ARG A 142 9.71 -0.68 -16.11
N GLY A 143 9.91 -1.99 -16.16
CA GLY A 143 10.12 -2.85 -15.00
C GLY A 143 11.59 -3.00 -14.64
N ARG A 144 12.38 -1.91 -14.70
CA ARG A 144 13.71 -1.91 -14.09
C ARG A 144 13.48 -2.27 -12.61
N PRO A 145 14.09 -3.33 -12.05
CA PRO A 145 14.08 -3.52 -10.60
C PRO A 145 14.49 -2.19 -9.98
N PRO A 146 13.84 -1.69 -8.91
CA PRO A 146 14.06 -0.35 -8.37
C PRO A 146 15.57 -0.09 -8.38
N SER A 147 16.01 0.80 -9.28
CA SER A 147 17.42 1.03 -9.47
C SER A 147 17.96 1.45 -8.11
N ALA A 148 19.14 0.92 -7.75
CA ALA A 148 19.80 1.15 -6.47
C ALA A 148 19.93 2.64 -6.07
N GLU A 149 19.62 3.56 -6.99
CA GLU A 149 19.50 5.00 -6.77
C GLU A 149 18.27 5.42 -5.94
N HIS A 150 17.10 4.76 -6.03
CA HIS A 150 15.98 5.03 -5.08
C HIS A 150 16.17 4.35 -3.72
N VAL A 151 17.18 3.47 -3.61
CA VAL A 151 17.70 2.93 -2.34
C VAL A 151 18.74 3.89 -1.73
N ALA A 152 18.84 5.14 -2.22
CA ALA A 152 19.81 6.14 -1.81
C ALA A 152 20.19 6.04 -0.33
N ALA A 153 21.41 5.53 -0.12
CA ALA A 153 22.15 5.44 1.13
C ALA A 153 21.35 4.96 2.35
N LEU A 154 21.07 3.65 2.39
CA LEU A 154 21.03 2.99 3.69
C LEU A 154 22.41 3.20 4.36
N PRO A 155 22.48 3.73 5.59
CA PRO A 155 23.72 3.70 6.34
C PRO A 155 24.21 2.25 6.40
N ALA A 156 25.54 2.05 6.42
CA ALA A 156 26.22 0.75 6.40
C ALA A 156 25.81 -0.24 7.52
N ASP A 157 24.80 0.10 8.31
CA ASP A 157 24.24 -0.66 9.42
C ASP A 157 22.98 -1.48 9.04
N ALA A 158 22.49 -1.41 7.80
CA ALA A 158 21.28 -2.11 7.34
C ALA A 158 21.44 -3.65 7.20
N GLN A 159 22.66 -4.18 7.36
CA GLN A 159 22.94 -5.61 7.40
C GLN A 159 22.85 -6.21 8.80
N ARG A 160 22.50 -5.40 9.82
CA ARG A 160 22.31 -5.90 11.17
C ARG A 160 21.03 -6.76 11.24
N PRO A 161 21.12 -8.04 11.67
CA PRO A 161 19.94 -8.85 11.92
C PRO A 161 19.04 -8.14 12.94
N ILE A 162 17.72 -8.24 12.75
CA ILE A 162 16.67 -7.58 13.57
C ILE A 162 16.89 -7.76 15.09
N GLY A 163 17.61 -8.79 15.52
CA GLY A 163 18.01 -9.01 16.93
C GLY A 163 19.04 -8.04 17.52
N THR A 164 19.52 -7.04 16.78
CA THR A 164 20.48 -6.02 17.27
C THR A 164 19.92 -4.60 17.33
N LEU A 165 18.62 -4.42 17.06
CA LEU A 165 17.93 -3.16 17.36
C LEU A 165 17.98 -2.94 18.88
N PRO A 166 18.44 -1.77 19.37
CA PRO A 166 18.45 -1.51 20.81
C PRO A 166 17.03 -1.57 21.34
N VAL A 167 16.72 -2.60 22.12
CA VAL A 167 15.47 -2.70 22.86
C VAL A 167 15.45 -1.52 23.82
N ARG A 168 14.61 -0.51 23.54
CA ARG A 168 14.25 0.47 24.57
C ARG A 168 13.48 -0.30 25.63
N THR A 169 14.14 -0.59 26.74
CA THR A 169 13.48 -1.11 27.94
C THR A 169 12.33 -0.15 28.27
N PRO A 170 11.07 -0.63 28.32
CA PRO A 170 9.95 0.24 28.68
C PRO A 170 10.26 0.85 30.05
N GLN A 171 10.31 2.19 30.10
CA GLN A 171 10.44 2.91 31.35
C GLN A 171 9.21 2.56 32.19
N ARG A 172 9.43 1.89 33.33
CA ARG A 172 8.36 1.51 34.25
C ARG A 172 7.64 2.81 34.65
N PRO A 173 6.32 2.95 34.42
CA PRO A 173 5.61 4.14 34.84
C PRO A 173 5.80 4.31 36.35
N THR A 174 6.33 5.45 36.77
CA THR A 174 6.44 5.81 38.20
C THR A 174 5.05 6.21 38.71
N HIS A 175 4.10 5.29 38.70
CA HIS A 175 2.84 5.50 39.40
C HIS A 175 3.05 5.13 40.87
N ARG A 176 3.35 6.13 41.69
CA ARG A 176 3.37 6.01 43.15
C ARG A 176 1.92 6.12 43.64
N PRO A 177 1.30 5.06 44.16
CA PRO A 177 -0.03 5.18 44.74
C PRO A 177 0.04 6.12 45.95
N THR A 178 -0.76 7.18 45.91
CA THR A 178 -0.98 8.10 47.02
C THR A 178 -1.77 7.35 48.10
N PRO A 179 -1.28 7.25 49.35
CA PRO A 179 -2.09 6.71 50.43
C PRO A 179 -3.27 7.66 50.68
N GLN A 180 -4.49 7.18 50.44
CA GLN A 180 -5.70 7.85 50.90
C GLN A 180 -5.73 7.78 52.42
N THR A 181 -5.39 8.90 53.08
CA THR A 181 -5.68 9.10 54.50
C THR A 181 -7.18 9.25 54.66
N GLY A 182 -7.87 8.13 54.87
CA GLY A 182 -9.28 8.10 55.23
C GLY A 182 -9.49 8.78 56.58
N GLY A 183 -9.99 10.02 56.55
CA GLY A 183 -10.45 10.71 57.73
C GLY A 183 -11.63 9.98 58.36
N HIS A 184 -11.45 9.50 59.58
CA HIS A 184 -12.56 9.17 60.47
C HIS A 184 -12.64 10.21 61.57
N ARG A 185 -13.52 11.20 61.39
CA ARG A 185 -14.11 11.97 62.48
C ARG A 185 -15.61 11.68 62.47
N ARG A 186 -16.08 10.92 63.46
CA ARG A 186 -17.48 10.96 63.91
C ARG A 186 -17.53 11.81 65.19
N PRO A 187 -18.33 12.88 65.24
CA PRO A 187 -18.64 13.55 66.49
C PRO A 187 -19.78 12.84 67.22
N THR A 188 -19.67 12.75 68.54
CA THR A 188 -20.80 12.70 69.48
C THR A 188 -20.81 13.99 70.25
#